data_AF-A0A9P0H9U2-F1
#
_entry.id   AF-A0A9P0H9U2-F1
#
_cell.length_a   1.000
_cell.length_b   1.000
_cell.length_c   1.000
_cell.angle_alpha   90.00
_cell.angle_beta   90.00
_cell.angle_gamma   90.00
#
_symmetry.space_group_name_H-M   'P 1'
#
loop_
_entity.id
_entity.type
_entity.pdbx_description
1 polymer ?
#
loop_
_entity_poly.entity_id
_entity_poly.type
_entity_poly.pdbx_seq_one_letter_code
_entity_poly.pdbx_strand_id
1 'polypeptide(L)'
;MNILPKKRWHVRTKENIARVRRDEAQAAEEEKERQRRIELAEKEARTNLLREKARANYDGRDSEKKSSDNANISQKHINFFEDLEKGDDQLIKSNKEYEKEKKEETEKYEKQIGYLTYLGQDTNEATGNVSWYNKLPDRNSTNEPEITVEKKARYDPLTKINFYLGRKNDITQNSNSSLKKKDKKKRKKKRKRSRSSSGSSDSESSSKPSKVSIEELRAKRLKRENEEKLRAAALLAKLRGDITPVETQPKEPILKQKYNSQFNPHIAKQNSYV
;
A
#
# COMPACT_ATOMS: atom_id res chain seq x y z
N MET A 1 21.30 36.33 -16.80
CA MET A 1 20.93 36.99 -15.52
C MET A 1 19.45 36.83 -15.28
N ASN A 2 19.01 36.20 -14.18
CA ASN A 2 17.58 36.09 -13.85
C ASN A 2 17.11 37.33 -13.09
N ILE A 3 16.20 38.10 -13.69
CA ILE A 3 15.65 39.34 -13.12
C ILE A 3 14.28 39.15 -12.44
N LEU A 4 13.66 37.97 -12.58
CA LEU A 4 12.33 37.68 -12.07
C LEU A 4 12.23 37.80 -10.53
N PRO A 5 13.20 37.30 -9.75
CA PRO A 5 13.18 37.42 -8.29
C PRO A 5 13.20 38.87 -7.78
N LYS A 6 13.62 39.83 -8.60
CA LYS A 6 13.65 41.27 -8.28
C LYS A 6 12.32 41.97 -8.60
N LYS A 7 11.35 41.27 -9.19
CA LYS A 7 10.05 41.84 -9.53
C LYS A 7 9.06 41.58 -8.39
N ARG A 8 8.34 42.62 -7.98
CA ARG A 8 7.35 42.58 -6.89
C ARG A 8 6.15 41.66 -7.19
N TRP A 9 5.86 41.41 -8.46
CA TRP A 9 4.77 40.50 -8.89
C TRP A 9 5.19 39.03 -8.97
N HIS A 10 6.45 38.70 -8.73
CA HIS A 10 6.92 37.34 -8.91
C HIS A 10 6.32 36.41 -7.85
N VAL A 11 5.48 35.47 -8.29
CA VAL A 11 4.67 34.59 -7.42
C VAL A 11 5.50 33.79 -6.40
N ARG A 12 6.75 33.44 -6.75
CA ARG A 12 7.62 32.59 -5.91
C ARG A 12 8.43 33.37 -4.89
N THR A 13 8.30 34.70 -4.80
CA THR A 13 8.96 35.46 -3.72
C THR A 13 8.31 35.12 -2.39
N LYS A 14 9.12 35.07 -1.32
CA LYS A 14 8.64 34.73 0.02
C LYS A 14 7.49 35.65 0.46
N GLU A 15 7.55 36.92 0.11
CA GLU A 15 6.51 37.92 0.42
C GLU A 15 5.17 37.61 -0.24
N ASN A 16 5.17 37.24 -1.53
CA ASN A 16 3.94 36.95 -2.25
C ASN A 16 3.31 35.64 -1.78
N ILE A 17 4.13 34.61 -1.54
CA ILE A 17 3.65 33.35 -0.97
C ILE A 17 3.04 33.60 0.43
N ALA A 18 3.65 34.46 1.26
CA ALA A 18 3.12 34.80 2.57
C ALA A 18 1.81 35.62 2.52
N ARG A 19 1.59 36.41 1.46
CA ARG A 19 0.30 37.08 1.22
C ARG A 19 -0.78 36.05 0.86
N VAL A 20 -0.50 35.20 -0.12
CA VAL A 20 -1.42 34.12 -0.53
C VAL A 20 -1.81 33.26 0.68
N ARG A 21 -0.86 32.84 1.51
CA ARG A 21 -1.17 32.07 2.73
C ARG A 21 -2.04 32.81 3.74
N ARG A 22 -1.88 34.13 3.87
CA ARG A 22 -2.73 34.94 4.77
C ARG A 22 -4.15 35.01 4.20
N ASP A 23 -4.28 35.25 2.90
CA ASP A 23 -5.57 35.36 2.24
C ASP A 23 -6.31 34.00 2.27
N GLU A 24 -5.59 32.89 2.03
CA GLU A 24 -6.10 31.52 2.19
C GLU A 24 -6.51 31.22 3.63
N ALA A 25 -5.69 31.60 4.61
CA ALA A 25 -6.01 31.41 6.03
C ALA A 25 -7.25 32.23 6.45
N GLN A 26 -7.36 33.48 5.98
CA GLN A 26 -8.54 34.33 6.22
C GLN A 26 -9.80 33.73 5.60
N ALA A 27 -9.72 33.26 4.34
CA ALA A 27 -10.84 32.59 3.69
C ALA A 27 -11.28 31.33 4.45
N ALA A 28 -10.31 30.55 4.95
CA ALA A 28 -10.60 29.35 5.74
C ALA A 28 -11.20 29.67 7.12
N GLU A 29 -10.77 30.76 7.78
CA GLU A 29 -11.35 31.23 9.04
C GLU A 29 -12.80 31.73 8.83
N GLU A 30 -13.05 32.53 7.80
CA GLU A 30 -14.39 33.01 7.47
C GLU A 30 -15.37 31.86 7.17
N GLU A 31 -14.91 30.82 6.44
CA GLU A 31 -15.74 29.65 6.17
C GLU A 31 -16.08 28.87 7.46
N LYS A 32 -15.10 28.70 8.36
CA LYS A 32 -15.34 28.09 9.68
C LYS A 32 -16.31 28.89 10.52
N GLU A 33 -16.22 30.22 10.52
CA GLU A 33 -17.18 31.07 11.24
C GLU A 33 -18.59 30.96 10.67
N ARG A 34 -18.74 30.90 9.34
CA ARG A 34 -20.05 30.64 8.72
C ARG A 34 -20.60 29.28 9.11
N GLN A 35 -19.78 28.23 9.05
CA GLN A 35 -20.18 26.88 9.46
C GLN A 35 -20.60 26.87 10.94
N ARG A 36 -19.81 27.47 11.83
CA ARG A 36 -20.15 27.61 13.26
C ARG A 36 -21.50 28.31 13.46
N ARG A 37 -21.79 29.35 12.68
CA ARG A 37 -23.06 30.07 12.75
C ARG A 37 -24.23 29.21 12.26
N ILE A 38 -24.04 28.45 11.19
CA ILE A 38 -25.03 27.50 10.67
C ILE A 38 -25.32 26.42 11.72
N GLU A 39 -24.27 25.81 12.29
CA GLU A 39 -24.40 24.78 13.33
C GLU A 39 -25.11 25.29 14.58
N LEU A 40 -24.83 26.54 15.00
CA LEU A 40 -25.48 27.16 16.14
C LEU A 40 -26.97 27.39 15.85
N ALA A 41 -27.30 27.93 14.67
CA ALA A 41 -28.69 28.12 14.25
C ALA A 41 -29.45 26.78 14.14
N GLU A 42 -28.80 25.72 13.65
CA GLU A 42 -29.39 24.38 13.57
C GLU A 42 -29.64 23.80 14.97
N LYS A 43 -28.69 23.94 15.90
CA LYS A 43 -28.86 23.54 17.30
C LYS A 43 -30.03 24.27 17.93
N GLU A 44 -30.09 25.59 17.79
CA GLU A 44 -31.19 26.41 18.30
C GLU A 44 -32.53 25.99 17.71
N ALA A 45 -32.63 25.85 16.37
CA ALA A 45 -33.83 25.41 15.69
C ALA A 45 -34.32 24.04 16.19
N ARG A 46 -33.39 23.09 16.35
CA ARG A 46 -33.68 21.76 16.91
C ARG A 46 -34.19 21.85 18.34
N THR A 47 -33.57 22.66 19.19
CA THR A 47 -34.02 22.83 20.58
C THR A 47 -35.40 23.48 20.66
N ASN A 48 -35.66 24.48 19.80
CA ASN A 48 -36.96 25.15 19.75
C ASN A 48 -38.06 24.18 19.30
N LEU A 49 -37.81 23.38 18.27
CA LEU A 49 -38.74 22.33 17.83
C LEU A 49 -39.06 21.35 18.97
N LEU A 50 -38.04 20.90 19.71
CA LEU A 50 -38.25 20.03 20.87
C LEU A 50 -39.05 20.71 22.00
N ARG A 51 -38.80 21.99 22.28
CA ARG A 51 -39.59 22.77 23.26
C ARG A 51 -41.03 22.91 22.82
N GLU A 52 -41.28 23.24 21.55
CA GLU A 52 -42.63 23.36 21.00
C GLU A 52 -43.38 22.03 21.08
N LYS A 53 -42.72 20.92 20.73
CA LYS A 53 -43.30 19.58 20.86
C LYS A 53 -43.62 19.22 22.31
N ALA A 54 -42.72 19.54 23.25
CA ALA A 54 -42.96 19.30 24.67
C ALA A 54 -44.14 20.12 25.19
N ARG A 55 -44.24 21.40 24.80
CA ARG A 55 -45.38 22.28 25.14
C ARG A 55 -46.69 21.77 24.54
N ALA A 56 -46.68 21.31 23.28
CA ALA A 56 -47.87 20.75 22.64
C ALA A 56 -48.40 19.49 23.34
N ASN A 57 -47.50 18.69 23.92
CA ASN A 57 -47.86 17.50 24.68
C ASN A 57 -48.18 17.78 26.16
N TYR A 58 -47.92 18.99 26.66
CA TYR A 58 -48.08 19.34 28.07
C TYR A 58 -49.37 20.13 28.30
N ASP A 59 -50.36 19.48 28.92
CA ASP A 59 -51.72 20.00 29.21
C ASP A 59 -51.80 20.92 30.44
N GLY A 60 -50.70 21.56 30.85
CA GLY A 60 -50.70 22.60 31.90
C GLY A 60 -51.15 22.17 33.30
N ARG A 61 -51.35 20.88 33.57
CA ARG A 61 -51.70 20.36 34.91
C ARG A 61 -50.44 20.09 35.71
N ASP A 62 -49.99 21.09 36.45
CA ASP A 62 -49.00 20.93 37.51
C ASP A 62 -49.73 20.64 38.84
N SER A 63 -49.49 19.46 39.41
CA SER A 63 -49.99 19.12 40.73
C SER A 63 -49.16 19.87 41.78
N GLU A 64 -49.73 20.91 42.39
CA GLU A 64 -49.26 21.44 43.66
C GLU A 64 -49.11 20.29 44.68
N LYS A 65 -47.87 19.86 44.94
CA LYS A 65 -47.53 19.15 46.16
C LYS A 65 -46.49 19.95 46.91
N LYS A 66 -47.01 20.69 47.89
CA LYS A 66 -46.32 21.20 49.07
C LYS A 66 -45.39 20.13 49.64
N SER A 67 -44.12 20.47 49.80
CA SER A 67 -43.33 20.01 50.94
C SER A 67 -42.79 21.26 51.64
N SER A 68 -43.52 21.70 52.65
CA SER A 68 -43.03 22.63 53.65
C SER A 68 -41.97 21.95 54.53
N ASP A 69 -41.13 22.79 55.13
CA ASP A 69 -40.27 22.56 56.31
C ASP A 69 -38.79 22.21 56.02
N ASN A 70 -37.92 23.23 55.94
CA ASN A 70 -37.09 23.67 57.08
C ASN A 70 -36.00 24.71 56.72
N ALA A 71 -36.11 25.88 57.39
CA ALA A 71 -35.10 26.80 57.92
C ALA A 71 -33.74 27.07 57.23
N ASN A 72 -33.55 28.36 56.87
CA ASN A 72 -32.36 29.21 57.08
C ASN A 72 -30.96 28.64 56.82
N ILE A 73 -30.51 28.74 55.56
CA ILE A 73 -29.11 29.03 55.21
C ILE A 73 -29.17 30.10 54.10
N SER A 74 -28.32 31.12 54.19
CA SER A 74 -28.35 32.37 53.40
C SER A 74 -28.87 32.25 51.95
N GLN A 75 -29.87 33.08 51.64
CA GLN A 75 -30.62 33.10 50.38
C GLN A 75 -29.76 33.50 49.16
N LYS A 76 -28.95 32.57 48.65
CA LYS A 76 -28.67 32.47 47.21
C LYS A 76 -29.44 31.27 46.70
N HIS A 77 -30.12 31.42 45.56
CA HIS A 77 -30.72 30.29 44.86
C HIS A 77 -29.64 29.22 44.67
N ILE A 78 -29.92 27.98 45.06
CA ILE A 78 -29.00 26.86 44.85
C ILE A 78 -28.99 26.58 43.35
N ASN A 79 -28.04 27.19 42.65
CA ASN A 79 -27.84 26.99 41.23
C ASN A 79 -27.06 25.67 41.05
N PHE A 80 -27.77 24.57 40.83
CA PHE A 80 -27.18 23.26 40.55
C PHE A 80 -26.22 23.26 39.35
N PHE A 81 -26.27 24.31 38.51
CA PHE A 81 -25.44 24.50 37.32
C PHE A 81 -24.45 25.67 37.45
N GLU A 82 -24.30 26.27 38.64
CA GLU A 82 -23.38 27.39 38.85
C GLU A 82 -21.94 27.02 38.50
N ASP A 83 -21.53 25.78 38.81
CA ASP A 83 -20.21 25.25 38.52
C ASP A 83 -20.00 25.01 37.01
N LEU A 84 -21.06 24.68 36.27
CA LEU A 84 -21.05 24.53 34.81
C LEU A 84 -20.98 25.88 34.09
N GLU A 85 -21.72 26.90 34.55
CA GLU A 85 -21.63 28.27 34.00
C GLU A 85 -20.30 28.96 34.34
N LYS A 86 -19.70 28.62 35.48
CA LYS A 86 -18.36 29.12 35.88
C LYS A 86 -17.20 28.40 35.18
N GLY A 87 -17.46 27.34 34.41
CA GLY A 87 -16.45 26.60 33.65
C GLY A 87 -15.55 25.70 34.50
N ASP A 88 -15.98 25.33 35.71
CA ASP A 88 -15.33 24.28 36.50
C ASP A 88 -15.77 22.91 35.94
N ASP A 89 -15.29 22.60 34.74
CA ASP A 89 -15.53 21.40 33.94
C ASP A 89 -14.86 20.14 34.53
N GLN A 90 -14.92 19.93 35.85
CA GLN A 90 -14.40 18.71 36.46
C GLN A 90 -15.19 17.46 36.02
N LEU A 91 -16.43 17.65 35.51
CA LEU A 91 -17.27 16.59 34.96
C LEU A 91 -17.10 16.40 33.43
N ILE A 92 -16.57 17.41 32.71
CA ILE A 92 -16.15 17.31 31.30
C ILE A 92 -14.62 17.17 31.22
N LYS A 93 -14.02 16.51 32.21
CA LYS A 93 -12.67 15.99 32.03
C LYS A 93 -12.82 14.80 31.09
N SER A 94 -12.56 15.03 29.81
CA SER A 94 -12.35 13.97 28.82
C SER A 94 -11.53 12.86 29.48
N ASN A 95 -11.93 11.61 29.27
CA ASN A 95 -11.23 10.49 29.88
C ASN A 95 -9.75 10.60 29.49
N LYS A 96 -8.88 10.85 30.48
CA LYS A 96 -7.44 11.06 30.25
C LYS A 96 -6.83 9.87 29.52
N GLU A 97 -7.37 8.68 29.75
CA GLU A 97 -6.96 7.46 29.07
C GLU A 97 -7.36 7.48 27.59
N TYR A 98 -8.54 8.00 27.25
CA TYR A 98 -8.99 8.14 25.86
C TYR A 98 -8.15 9.16 25.06
N GLU A 99 -7.74 10.27 25.68
CA GLU A 99 -6.86 11.23 25.01
C GLU A 99 -5.44 10.69 24.81
N LYS A 100 -4.94 9.89 25.76
CA LYS A 100 -3.66 9.19 25.60
C LYS A 100 -3.76 8.13 24.51
N GLU A 101 -4.82 7.33 24.49
CA GLU A 101 -5.06 6.31 23.47
C GLU A 101 -5.11 6.94 22.08
N LYS A 102 -5.86 8.03 21.92
CA LYS A 102 -5.92 8.77 20.66
C LYS A 102 -4.57 9.35 20.23
N LYS A 103 -3.76 9.85 21.17
CA LYS A 103 -2.39 10.31 20.90
C LYS A 103 -1.49 9.15 20.48
N GLU A 104 -1.55 8.03 21.17
CA GLU A 104 -0.82 6.82 20.80
C GLU A 104 -1.24 6.30 19.43
N GLU A 105 -2.52 6.34 19.09
CA GLU A 105 -3.03 5.97 17.76
C GLU A 105 -2.47 6.90 16.68
N THR A 106 -2.48 8.21 16.92
CA THR A 106 -1.86 9.18 15.98
C THR A 106 -0.36 8.93 15.85
N GLU A 107 0.35 8.68 16.95
CA GLU A 107 1.78 8.39 16.91
C GLU A 107 2.07 7.04 16.24
N LYS A 108 1.27 6.00 16.48
CA LYS A 108 1.39 4.69 15.82
C LYS A 108 1.18 4.85 14.32
N TYR A 109 0.19 5.63 13.91
CA TYR A 109 -0.08 5.95 12.51
C TYR A 109 1.05 6.77 11.87
N GLU A 110 1.55 7.80 12.56
CA GLU A 110 2.68 8.61 12.13
C GLU A 110 3.97 7.79 12.06
N LYS A 111 4.21 6.89 13.01
CA LYS A 111 5.32 5.91 12.98
C LYS A 111 5.16 4.96 11.80
N GLN A 112 3.95 4.45 11.56
CA GLN A 112 3.65 3.54 10.46
C GLN A 112 3.82 4.20 9.08
N ILE A 113 3.50 5.49 8.96
CA ILE A 113 3.72 6.27 7.72
C ILE A 113 5.15 6.80 7.61
N GLY A 114 5.90 6.79 8.71
CA GLY A 114 7.27 7.31 8.78
C GLY A 114 7.37 8.82 9.00
N TYR A 115 6.26 9.50 9.32
CA TYR A 115 6.28 10.90 9.77
C TYR A 115 7.00 11.06 11.12
N LEU A 116 6.75 10.12 12.03
CA LEU A 116 7.38 10.08 13.35
C LEU A 116 8.39 8.94 13.42
N THR A 117 9.53 9.11 12.74
CA THR A 117 10.64 8.15 12.77
C THR A 117 11.75 8.71 13.68
N TYR A 118 11.98 8.10 14.84
CA TYR A 118 13.09 8.53 15.69
C TYR A 118 14.38 7.90 15.20
N LEU A 119 15.40 8.75 15.03
CA LEU A 119 16.73 8.32 14.62
C LEU A 119 17.29 7.30 15.64
N GLY A 120 17.59 6.09 15.19
CA GLY A 120 18.19 5.05 16.02
C GLY A 120 17.25 3.91 16.48
N GLN A 121 15.93 4.00 16.23
CA GLN A 121 14.96 2.97 16.64
C GLN A 121 15.20 1.61 15.99
N ASP A 122 15.61 1.59 14.72
CA ASP A 122 15.88 0.35 13.96
C ASP A 122 17.33 -0.12 14.06
N THR A 123 18.13 0.47 14.96
CA THR A 123 19.51 0.00 15.13
C THR A 123 19.51 -1.40 15.73
N ASN A 124 20.47 -2.22 15.29
CA ASN A 124 20.69 -3.57 15.80
C ASN A 124 20.86 -3.62 17.33
N GLU A 125 21.36 -2.53 17.92
CA GLU A 125 21.56 -2.37 19.36
C GLU A 125 20.23 -2.14 20.10
N ALA A 126 19.34 -1.31 19.57
CA ALA A 126 18.03 -1.02 20.15
C ALA A 126 17.05 -2.21 20.03
N THR A 127 17.11 -2.93 18.91
CA THR A 127 16.23 -4.08 18.64
C THR A 127 16.75 -5.39 19.26
N GLY A 128 18.00 -5.42 19.72
CA GLY A 128 18.68 -6.66 20.13
C GLY A 128 18.92 -7.66 19.00
N ASN A 129 18.61 -7.28 17.75
CA ASN A 129 18.81 -8.12 16.59
C ASN A 129 20.28 -8.08 16.17
N VAL A 130 20.95 -9.22 16.26
CA VAL A 130 22.31 -9.36 15.72
C VAL A 130 22.21 -9.59 14.21
N SER A 131 22.80 -8.67 13.44
CA SER A 131 22.89 -8.79 11.99
C SER A 131 23.60 -10.08 11.56
N TRP A 132 23.21 -10.64 10.40
CA TRP A 132 23.72 -11.91 9.90
C TRP A 132 25.24 -11.96 9.74
N TYR A 133 25.89 -10.83 9.46
CA TYR A 133 27.34 -10.72 9.34
C TYR A 133 28.07 -10.70 10.70
N ASN A 134 27.36 -10.38 11.79
CA ASN A 134 27.88 -10.47 13.16
C ASN A 134 27.60 -11.85 13.79
N LYS A 135 26.75 -12.68 13.17
CA LYS A 135 26.51 -14.06 13.59
C LYS A 135 27.47 -15.00 12.86
N LEU A 136 28.29 -15.74 13.59
CA LEU A 136 29.08 -16.81 13.01
C LEU A 136 28.14 -17.93 12.52
N PRO A 137 28.36 -18.50 11.32
CA PRO A 137 27.59 -19.64 10.83
C PRO A 137 27.71 -20.81 11.79
N ASP A 138 26.58 -21.38 12.19
CA ASP A 138 26.55 -22.55 13.07
C ASP A 138 26.95 -23.80 12.28
N ARG A 139 28.21 -24.22 12.42
CA ARG A 139 28.78 -25.37 11.69
C ARG A 139 28.18 -26.70 12.14
N ASN A 140 27.44 -26.72 13.24
CA ASN A 140 26.87 -27.93 13.83
C ASN A 140 25.34 -27.99 13.68
N SER A 141 24.70 -26.95 13.12
CA SER A 141 23.26 -26.94 12.91
C SER A 141 22.87 -27.86 11.75
N THR A 142 22.18 -28.95 12.06
CA THR A 142 21.73 -29.99 11.12
C THR A 142 20.55 -29.56 10.23
N ASN A 143 20.06 -28.31 10.38
CA ASN A 143 18.81 -27.84 9.78
C ASN A 143 19.01 -26.89 8.58
N GLU A 144 20.23 -26.51 8.24
CA GLU A 144 20.49 -25.78 7.00
C GLU A 144 20.68 -26.80 5.87
N PRO A 145 20.02 -26.65 4.69
CA PRO A 145 20.25 -27.50 3.55
C PRO A 145 21.64 -27.17 2.99
N GLU A 146 22.68 -27.68 3.66
CA GLU A 146 24.03 -27.67 3.13
C GLU A 146 23.94 -28.12 1.68
N ILE A 147 24.45 -27.29 0.76
CA ILE A 147 24.64 -27.69 -0.63
C ILE A 147 25.39 -29.01 -0.55
N THR A 148 24.68 -30.10 -0.84
CA THR A 148 25.16 -31.45 -0.58
C THR A 148 26.57 -31.58 -1.15
N VAL A 149 27.46 -32.28 -0.45
CA VAL A 149 28.85 -32.46 -0.88
C VAL A 149 28.92 -32.91 -2.36
N GLU A 150 27.91 -33.66 -2.80
CA GLU A 150 27.68 -34.04 -4.20
C GLU A 150 27.45 -32.87 -5.16
N LYS A 151 26.63 -31.88 -4.80
CA LYS A 151 26.42 -30.67 -5.60
C LYS A 151 27.72 -29.87 -5.68
N LYS A 152 28.46 -29.73 -4.57
CA LYS A 152 29.77 -29.04 -4.55
C LYS A 152 30.77 -29.73 -5.50
N ALA A 153 30.85 -31.06 -5.45
CA ALA A 153 31.71 -31.84 -6.35
C ALA A 153 31.29 -31.77 -7.83
N ARG A 154 29.97 -31.70 -8.12
CA ARG A 154 29.43 -31.57 -9.49
C ARG A 154 29.74 -30.23 -10.14
N TYR A 155 29.77 -29.15 -9.35
CA TYR A 155 30.03 -27.80 -9.85
C TYR A 155 31.50 -27.38 -9.73
N ASP A 156 32.38 -28.24 -9.21
CA ASP A 156 33.80 -27.98 -9.15
C ASP A 156 34.46 -28.05 -10.56
N PRO A 157 35.09 -26.96 -11.04
CA PRO A 157 35.78 -26.95 -12.33
C PRO A 157 36.93 -27.96 -12.42
N LEU A 158 37.59 -28.28 -11.29
CA LEU A 158 38.67 -29.25 -11.26
C LEU A 158 38.17 -30.66 -11.61
N THR A 159 36.95 -31.02 -11.17
CA THR A 159 36.32 -32.29 -11.53
C THR A 159 36.14 -32.42 -13.05
N LYS A 160 35.73 -31.34 -13.73
CA LYS A 160 35.60 -31.30 -15.19
C LYS A 160 36.95 -31.36 -15.89
N ILE A 161 37.93 -30.58 -15.41
CA ILE A 161 39.28 -30.53 -15.97
C ILE A 161 39.97 -31.89 -15.86
N ASN A 162 39.88 -32.56 -14.71
CA ASN A 162 40.44 -33.90 -14.50
C ASN A 162 39.79 -34.95 -15.40
N PHE A 163 38.49 -34.83 -15.68
CA PHE A 163 37.79 -35.69 -16.64
C PHE A 163 38.35 -35.53 -18.07
N TYR A 164 38.57 -34.29 -18.54
CA TYR A 164 39.12 -34.03 -19.87
C TYR A 164 40.60 -34.39 -20.00
N LEU A 165 41.37 -34.25 -18.92
CA LEU A 165 42.78 -34.64 -18.87
C LEU A 165 42.97 -36.16 -18.73
N GLY A 166 41.90 -36.94 -18.60
CA GLY A 166 41.97 -38.39 -18.42
C GLY A 166 42.66 -38.81 -17.11
N ARG A 167 42.82 -37.88 -16.16
CA ARG A 167 43.32 -38.15 -14.80
C ARG A 167 42.21 -38.86 -14.04
N LYS A 168 42.21 -40.20 -14.11
CA LYS A 168 41.40 -41.00 -13.20
C LYS A 168 41.92 -40.76 -11.78
N ASN A 169 41.01 -40.50 -10.85
CA ASN A 169 41.34 -40.22 -9.46
C ASN A 169 42.10 -41.39 -8.82
N ASP A 170 43.44 -41.34 -8.83
CA ASP A 170 44.28 -42.22 -8.01
C ASP A 170 44.34 -41.76 -6.53
N ILE A 171 43.60 -40.70 -6.16
CA ILE A 171 43.68 -40.05 -4.84
C ILE A 171 42.62 -40.58 -3.85
N THR A 172 41.65 -41.41 -4.25
CA THR A 172 40.62 -41.92 -3.32
C THR A 172 40.90 -43.35 -2.86
N GLN A 173 42.11 -43.63 -2.38
CA GLN A 173 42.43 -44.85 -1.62
C GLN A 173 42.86 -44.55 -0.17
N ASN A 174 42.63 -43.34 0.35
CA ASN A 174 43.01 -43.04 1.74
C ASN A 174 41.99 -42.27 2.58
N SER A 175 40.70 -42.40 2.29
CA SER A 175 39.68 -42.12 3.31
C SER A 175 38.44 -42.98 3.10
N ASN A 176 38.13 -43.75 4.13
CA ASN A 176 36.88 -44.46 4.39
C ASN A 176 36.68 -45.79 3.64
N SER A 177 37.34 -46.79 4.21
CA SER A 177 36.72 -48.08 4.53
C SER A 177 35.26 -47.92 4.97
N SER A 178 34.32 -48.26 4.09
CA SER A 178 33.09 -49.00 4.40
C SER A 178 32.13 -48.89 3.21
N LEU A 179 31.36 -49.97 3.01
CA LEU A 179 30.22 -50.11 2.10
C LEU A 179 30.49 -50.80 0.75
N LYS A 180 30.47 -52.14 0.88
CA LYS A 180 29.69 -53.10 0.07
C LYS A 180 30.13 -53.33 -1.39
N LYS A 181 30.84 -54.45 -1.56
CA LYS A 181 30.88 -55.25 -2.80
C LYS A 181 29.46 -55.54 -3.31
N LYS A 182 29.23 -55.32 -4.60
CA LYS A 182 28.28 -56.12 -5.40
C LYS A 182 28.77 -56.22 -6.84
N ASP A 183 29.02 -57.46 -7.25
CA ASP A 183 29.35 -57.87 -8.61
C ASP A 183 28.33 -57.40 -9.65
N LYS A 184 28.80 -57.05 -10.85
CA LYS A 184 28.16 -57.47 -12.12
C LYS A 184 29.02 -57.22 -13.36
N LYS A 185 29.55 -58.35 -13.87
CA LYS A 185 29.67 -58.80 -15.27
C LYS A 185 30.09 -57.81 -16.37
N LYS A 186 31.29 -58.10 -16.89
CA LYS A 186 31.82 -57.82 -18.23
C LYS A 186 30.81 -58.11 -19.35
N ARG A 187 30.61 -57.18 -20.30
CA ARG A 187 30.38 -57.50 -21.72
C ARG A 187 31.11 -56.49 -22.61
N LYS A 188 32.14 -56.98 -23.31
CA LYS A 188 32.80 -56.28 -24.42
C LYS A 188 31.87 -56.32 -25.65
N LYS A 189 31.65 -55.19 -26.31
CA LYS A 189 31.30 -55.16 -27.75
C LYS A 189 32.17 -54.14 -28.46
N LYS A 190 32.93 -54.65 -29.44
CA LYS A 190 33.73 -53.89 -30.41
C LYS A 190 32.86 -53.51 -31.62
N ARG A 191 33.40 -52.56 -32.40
CA ARG A 191 33.17 -52.25 -33.84
C ARG A 191 32.09 -51.19 -34.11
N LYS A 192 32.21 -50.30 -35.10
CA LYS A 192 33.29 -49.89 -36.03
C LYS A 192 32.84 -48.54 -36.62
N ARG A 193 33.78 -47.72 -37.07
CA ARG A 193 33.57 -46.52 -37.89
C ARG A 193 33.05 -46.91 -39.29
N SER A 194 32.12 -46.14 -39.84
CA SER A 194 32.02 -45.88 -41.29
C SER A 194 31.38 -44.51 -41.56
N ARG A 195 32.01 -43.79 -42.48
CA ARG A 195 31.57 -42.54 -43.14
C ARG A 195 30.57 -42.84 -44.25
N SER A 196 30.02 -41.76 -44.82
CA SER A 196 29.22 -41.63 -46.06
C SER A 196 27.72 -41.90 -45.88
N SER A 197 26.79 -41.33 -46.65
CA SER A 197 26.62 -40.09 -47.41
C SER A 197 25.19 -40.22 -47.98
N SER A 198 24.51 -39.09 -48.21
CA SER A 198 23.40 -38.91 -49.19
C SER A 198 22.10 -39.73 -49.09
N GLY A 199 20.97 -39.04 -49.31
CA GLY A 199 19.64 -39.60 -49.58
C GLY A 199 18.65 -39.21 -48.48
N SER A 200 17.97 -38.06 -48.57
CA SER A 200 16.74 -37.88 -49.35
C SER A 200 15.76 -39.03 -49.13
N SER A 201 14.84 -38.84 -48.20
CA SER A 201 13.49 -39.39 -48.28
C SER A 201 12.58 -38.64 -47.33
N ASP A 202 11.49 -38.20 -47.94
CA ASP A 202 10.35 -37.50 -47.43
C ASP A 202 9.80 -38.17 -46.16
N SER A 203 9.64 -37.38 -45.09
CA SER A 203 8.99 -37.82 -43.86
C SER A 203 7.92 -36.81 -43.51
N GLU A 204 6.70 -37.13 -43.93
CA GLU A 204 5.44 -36.60 -43.41
C GLU A 204 5.45 -36.79 -41.89
N SER A 205 5.86 -35.73 -41.21
CA SER A 205 5.94 -35.66 -39.76
C SER A 205 4.73 -34.92 -39.23
N SER A 206 3.83 -35.71 -38.63
CA SER A 206 2.95 -35.30 -37.56
C SER A 206 3.68 -34.33 -36.61
N SER A 207 3.42 -33.03 -36.75
CA SER A 207 3.98 -32.00 -35.89
C SER A 207 2.99 -30.85 -35.69
N LYS A 208 2.39 -30.84 -34.49
CA LYS A 208 2.02 -29.71 -33.62
C LYS A 208 1.45 -28.41 -34.27
N PRO A 209 0.31 -27.89 -33.77
CA PRO A 209 -0.30 -26.67 -34.30
C PRO A 209 0.48 -25.45 -33.79
N SER A 210 1.29 -24.83 -34.63
CA SER A 210 1.94 -23.56 -34.28
C SER A 210 2.14 -22.65 -35.49
N LYS A 211 1.05 -22.37 -36.21
CA LYS A 211 0.95 -21.22 -37.13
C LYS A 211 -0.50 -20.75 -37.10
N VAL A 212 -0.73 -19.55 -36.54
CA VAL A 212 -2.03 -18.86 -36.54
C VAL A 212 -2.59 -18.90 -37.96
N SER A 213 -3.81 -19.42 -38.12
CA SER A 213 -4.43 -19.60 -39.44
C SER A 213 -4.64 -18.23 -40.10
N ILE A 214 -4.52 -18.15 -41.43
CA ILE A 214 -4.70 -16.89 -42.18
C ILE A 214 -6.07 -16.26 -41.86
N GLU A 215 -7.08 -17.10 -41.62
CA GLU A 215 -8.44 -16.69 -41.27
C GLU A 215 -8.51 -16.02 -39.89
N GLU A 216 -7.70 -16.47 -38.94
CA GLU A 216 -7.61 -15.86 -37.60
C GLU A 216 -6.99 -14.47 -37.66
N LEU A 217 -5.99 -14.27 -38.53
CA LEU A 217 -5.39 -12.96 -38.75
C LEU A 217 -6.39 -11.98 -39.38
N ARG A 218 -7.22 -12.44 -40.33
CA ARG A 218 -8.31 -11.66 -40.92
C ARG A 218 -9.38 -11.28 -39.90
N ALA A 219 -9.82 -12.25 -39.09
CA ALA A 219 -10.80 -11.99 -38.03
C ALA A 219 -10.27 -10.98 -37.00
N LYS A 220 -8.99 -11.09 -36.63
CA LYS A 220 -8.34 -10.14 -35.71
C LYS A 220 -8.22 -8.75 -36.31
N ARG A 221 -7.94 -8.64 -37.61
CA ARG A 221 -7.94 -7.36 -38.34
C ARG A 221 -9.33 -6.72 -38.34
N LEU A 222 -10.38 -7.46 -38.72
CA LEU A 222 -11.75 -6.96 -38.74
C LEU A 222 -12.23 -6.48 -37.36
N LYS A 223 -11.85 -7.20 -36.29
CA LYS A 223 -12.15 -6.76 -34.91
C LYS A 223 -11.51 -5.40 -34.60
N ARG A 224 -10.22 -5.22 -34.94
CA ARG A 224 -9.53 -3.95 -34.73
C ARG A 224 -10.14 -2.81 -35.54
N GLU A 225 -10.44 -3.05 -36.82
CA GLU A 225 -11.08 -2.06 -37.69
C GLU A 225 -12.47 -1.66 -37.15
N ASN A 226 -13.25 -2.62 -36.63
CA ASN A 226 -14.54 -2.34 -36.01
C ASN A 226 -14.42 -1.56 -34.69
N GLU A 227 -13.47 -1.90 -33.82
CA GLU A 227 -13.20 -1.17 -32.57
C GLU A 227 -12.79 0.28 -32.84
N GLU A 228 -11.90 0.51 -33.81
CA GLU A 228 -11.48 1.85 -34.22
C GLU A 228 -12.65 2.64 -34.83
N LYS A 229 -13.49 1.98 -35.64
CA LYS A 229 -14.70 2.59 -36.20
C LYS A 229 -15.72 2.98 -35.13
N LEU A 230 -15.92 2.14 -34.12
CA LEU A 230 -16.77 2.45 -32.96
C LEU A 230 -16.20 3.64 -32.16
N ARG A 231 -14.89 3.66 -31.92
CA ARG A 231 -14.22 4.76 -31.24
C ARG A 231 -14.34 6.09 -31.99
N ALA A 232 -14.17 6.06 -33.31
CA ALA A 232 -14.35 7.22 -34.17
C ALA A 232 -15.81 7.71 -34.17
N ALA A 233 -16.77 6.78 -34.24
CA ALA A 233 -18.19 7.10 -34.17
C ALA A 233 -18.57 7.74 -32.81
N ALA A 234 -18.02 7.22 -31.70
CA ALA A 234 -18.23 7.79 -30.37
C ALA A 234 -17.67 9.22 -30.24
N LEU A 235 -16.49 9.49 -30.81
CA LEU A 235 -15.92 10.84 -30.86
C LEU A 235 -16.78 11.80 -31.69
N LEU A 236 -17.30 11.35 -32.84
CA LEU A 236 -18.19 12.15 -33.68
C LEU A 236 -19.55 12.40 -33.02
N ALA A 237 -20.10 11.42 -32.31
CA ALA A 237 -21.33 11.58 -31.53
C ALA A 237 -21.15 12.61 -30.41
N LYS A 238 -20.03 12.54 -29.68
CA LYS A 238 -19.65 13.55 -28.67
C LYS A 238 -19.51 14.95 -29.27
N LEU A 239 -18.99 15.06 -30.50
CA LEU A 239 -18.86 16.34 -31.20
C LEU A 239 -20.22 16.90 -31.67
N ARG A 240 -21.17 16.02 -32.02
CA ARG A 240 -22.54 16.39 -32.44
C ARG A 240 -23.45 16.76 -31.28
N GLY A 241 -23.05 16.49 -30.03
CA GLY A 241 -23.85 16.77 -28.84
C GLY A 241 -24.94 15.72 -28.57
N ASP A 242 -24.88 14.57 -29.23
CA ASP A 242 -25.80 13.47 -28.99
C ASP A 242 -25.50 12.86 -27.61
N ILE A 243 -26.51 12.79 -26.74
CA ILE A 243 -26.39 12.25 -25.38
C ILE A 243 -26.27 10.73 -25.48
N THR A 244 -25.05 10.20 -25.45
CA THR A 244 -24.81 8.76 -25.33
C THR A 244 -25.17 8.29 -23.92
N PRO A 245 -25.87 7.14 -23.75
CA PRO A 245 -26.09 6.55 -22.44
C PRO A 245 -24.75 6.39 -21.74
N VAL A 246 -24.64 6.92 -20.53
CA VAL A 246 -23.44 6.85 -19.71
C VAL A 246 -23.19 5.38 -19.36
N GLU A 247 -22.37 4.70 -20.15
CA GLU A 247 -21.73 3.47 -19.71
C GLU A 247 -20.90 3.83 -18.47
N THR A 248 -21.27 3.23 -17.35
CA THR A 248 -20.51 3.25 -16.10
C THR A 248 -19.04 3.00 -16.40
N GLN A 249 -18.20 3.99 -16.14
CA GLN A 249 -16.75 3.93 -16.34
C GLN A 249 -16.21 2.60 -15.78
N PRO A 250 -15.66 1.70 -16.61
CA PRO A 250 -14.95 0.55 -16.08
C PRO A 250 -13.74 1.10 -15.31
N LYS A 251 -13.62 0.70 -14.04
CA LYS A 251 -12.44 0.98 -13.19
C LYS A 251 -11.19 0.71 -14.03
N GLU A 252 -10.36 1.73 -14.23
CA GLU A 252 -9.14 1.62 -15.02
C GLU A 252 -8.33 0.40 -14.54
N PRO A 253 -7.91 -0.50 -15.44
CA PRO A 253 -7.12 -1.64 -15.02
C PRO A 253 -5.81 -1.13 -14.45
N ILE A 254 -5.54 -1.47 -13.19
CA ILE A 254 -4.28 -1.19 -12.51
C ILE A 254 -3.16 -1.81 -13.35
N LEU A 255 -2.42 -0.98 -14.09
CA LEU A 255 -1.25 -1.39 -14.85
C LEU A 255 -0.24 -2.05 -13.90
N LYS A 256 -0.19 -3.39 -13.90
CA LYS A 256 0.81 -4.15 -13.15
C LYS A 256 2.18 -3.92 -13.81
N GLN A 257 2.95 -3.00 -13.26
CA GLN A 257 4.33 -2.77 -13.69
C GLN A 257 5.17 -4.04 -13.46
N LYS A 258 5.94 -4.45 -14.47
CA LYS A 258 6.76 -5.68 -14.46
C LYS A 258 8.05 -5.59 -13.64
N TYR A 259 8.36 -4.41 -13.11
CA TYR A 259 9.55 -4.16 -12.31
C TYR A 259 9.16 -3.51 -10.99
N ASN A 260 9.92 -3.82 -9.94
CA ASN A 260 9.71 -3.27 -8.60
C ASN A 260 9.90 -1.75 -8.66
N SER A 261 8.80 -1.00 -8.69
CA SER A 261 8.82 0.44 -8.62
C SER A 261 9.29 0.81 -7.21
N GLN A 262 10.58 1.09 -7.05
CA GLN A 262 11.20 1.61 -5.82
C GLN A 262 10.65 2.98 -5.40
N PHE A 263 9.57 3.43 -6.01
CA PHE A 263 8.97 4.74 -5.84
C PHE A 263 7.49 4.55 -5.55
N ASN A 264 7.08 4.92 -4.32
CA ASN A 264 5.69 4.83 -3.85
C ASN A 264 4.78 5.75 -4.68
N PRO A 265 3.99 5.21 -5.64
CA PRO A 265 3.21 6.05 -6.55
C PRO A 265 2.02 6.72 -5.84
N HIS A 266 1.62 6.19 -4.68
CA HIS A 266 0.58 6.78 -3.83
C HIS A 266 0.99 8.13 -3.22
N ILE A 267 2.28 8.33 -2.92
CA ILE A 267 2.79 9.58 -2.33
C ILE A 267 2.92 10.67 -3.41
N ALA A 268 3.31 10.30 -4.63
CA ALA A 268 3.50 11.24 -5.72
C ALA A 268 2.20 11.86 -6.25
N LYS A 269 1.04 11.22 -6.00
CA LYS A 269 -0.27 11.71 -6.44
C LYS A 269 -0.97 12.64 -5.43
N GLN A 270 -0.42 12.83 -4.23
CA GLN A 270 -1.11 13.59 -3.16
C GLN A 270 -0.85 15.11 -3.18
N ASN A 271 -0.09 15.64 -4.14
CA ASN A 271 0.07 17.09 -4.33
C ASN A 271 -1.01 17.70 -5.25
N SER A 272 -2.24 17.17 -5.24
CA SER A 272 -3.40 17.90 -5.75
C SER A 272 -4.02 18.66 -4.57
N TYR A 273 -3.63 19.92 -4.46
CA TYR A 273 -4.06 20.87 -3.45
C TYR A 273 -5.59 20.89 -3.26
N VAL A 274 -6.02 20.67 -2.02
CA VAL A 274 -7.25 21.23 -1.42
C VAL A 274 -6.80 22.38 -0.53
#